data_AF-F4MX38-F1
#
_entry.id   AF-F4MX38-F1
#
_cell.length_a   1.000
_cell.length_b   1.000
_cell.length_c   1.000
_cell.angle_alpha   90.00
_cell.angle_beta   90.00
_cell.angle_gamma   90.00
#
_symmetry.space_group_name_H-M   'P 1'
#
loop_
_entity.id
_entity.type
_entity.pdbx_description
1 polymer ?
#
loop_
_entity_poly.entity_id
_entity_poly.type
_entity_poly.pdbx_seq_one_letter_code
_entity_poly.pdbx_strand_id
1 'polypeptide(L)' 'MTRGKRVDAAGMQAFIDSLALPEAEKNRLKAMTPANYLGRATAMVDELK' A
#
# COMPACT_ATOMS: atom_id res chain seq x y z
N MET A 1 14.92 -5.18 -2.66
CA MET A 1 15.17 -5.21 -1.19
C MET A 1 14.04 -5.92 -0.44
N THR A 2 13.50 -7.03 -0.96
CA THR A 2 12.47 -7.87 -0.30
C THR A 2 12.80 -9.37 -0.36
N ARG A 3 13.92 -9.74 -0.99
CA ARG A 3 14.37 -11.13 -1.01
C ARG A 3 14.96 -11.46 0.37
N GLY A 4 14.18 -12.12 1.21
CA GLY A 4 14.63 -12.72 2.48
C GLY A 4 14.29 -11.97 3.76
N LYS A 5 13.62 -10.80 3.71
CA LYS A 5 13.17 -10.09 4.93
C LYS A 5 11.65 -10.08 5.04
N ARG A 6 11.13 -10.47 6.21
CA ARG A 6 9.71 -10.28 6.56
C ARG A 6 9.45 -8.77 6.59
N VAL A 7 8.53 -8.30 5.77
CA VAL A 7 8.07 -6.92 5.79
C VAL A 7 6.89 -6.87 6.75
N ASP A 8 7.09 -6.25 7.91
CA ASP A 8 6.01 -5.93 8.85
C ASP A 8 5.46 -4.52 8.56
N ALA A 9 4.39 -4.15 9.25
CA ALA A 9 3.76 -2.84 9.07
C ALA A 9 4.72 -1.68 9.35
N ALA A 10 5.58 -1.81 10.38
CA ALA A 10 6.57 -0.80 10.74
C ALA A 10 7.66 -0.64 9.66
N GLY A 11 8.17 -1.75 9.12
CA GLY A 11 9.14 -1.78 8.04
C GLY A 11 8.59 -1.20 6.74
N MET A 12 7.30 -1.40 6.46
CA MET A 12 6.63 -0.78 5.32
C MET A 12 6.52 0.75 5.49
N GLN A 13 6.16 1.23 6.68
CA GLN A 13 6.08 2.68 6.94
C GLN A 13 7.45 3.35 6.83
N ALA A 14 8.50 2.75 7.42
CA ALA A 14 9.86 3.26 7.32
C ALA A 14 10.38 3.27 5.87
N PHE A 15 9.99 2.26 5.07
CA PHE A 15 10.30 2.25 3.64
C PHE A 15 9.61 3.40 2.90
N ILE A 16 8.32 3.65 3.16
CA ILE A 16 7.57 4.76 2.54
C ILE A 16 8.20 6.10 2.91
N ASP A 17 8.67 6.25 4.16
CA ASP A 17 9.35 7.46 4.60
C ASP A 17 10.68 7.71 3.90
N SER A 18 11.40 6.64 3.53
CA SER A 18 12.65 6.73 2.78
C SER A 18 12.49 7.20 1.33
N LEU A 19 11.28 7.20 0.78
CA LEU A 19 11.04 7.61 -0.60
C LEU A 19 11.12 9.13 -0.75
N ALA A 20 11.73 9.61 -1.83
CA ALA A 20 11.75 11.03 -2.20
C ALA A 20 10.42 11.44 -2.87
N LEU A 21 9.31 11.24 -2.15
CA LEU A 21 7.95 11.55 -2.60
C LEU A 21 7.38 12.75 -1.81
N PRO A 22 6.41 13.48 -2.40
CA PRO A 22 5.65 14.49 -1.67
C PRO A 22 4.93 13.90 -0.45
N GLU A 23 4.79 14.68 0.62
CA GLU A 23 4.10 14.29 1.85
C GLU A 23 2.69 13.73 1.60
N ALA A 24 1.93 14.35 0.69
CA ALA A 24 0.60 13.90 0.32
C ALA A 24 0.59 12.45 -0.20
N GLU A 25 1.58 12.10 -1.02
CA GLU A 25 1.69 10.75 -1.59
C GLU A 25 2.20 9.75 -0.54
N LYS A 26 3.11 10.17 0.36
CA LYS A 26 3.53 9.35 1.51
C LYS A 26 2.35 9.03 2.41
N ASN A 27 1.50 10.01 2.71
CA ASN A 27 0.32 9.83 3.54
C ASN A 27 -0.70 8.89 2.87
N ARG A 28 -0.88 9.02 1.55
CA ARG A 28 -1.71 8.09 0.76
C ARG A 28 -1.20 6.66 0.87
N LEU A 29 0.11 6.46 0.67
CA LEU A 29 0.75 5.14 0.76
C LEU A 29 0.69 4.55 2.18
N LYS A 30 0.85 5.38 3.23
CA LYS A 30 0.75 4.94 4.63
C LYS A 30 -0.67 4.55 5.05
N ALA A 31 -1.69 5.11 4.42
CA ALA A 31 -3.09 4.75 4.65
C ALA A 31 -3.49 3.43 3.97
N MET A 32 -2.67 2.91 3.06
CA MET A 32 -2.90 1.62 2.41
C MET A 32 -2.55 0.48 3.36
N THR A 33 -3.46 -0.47 3.47
CA THR A 33 -3.34 -1.67 4.31
C THR A 33 -3.60 -2.89 3.44
N PRO A 34 -3.13 -4.09 3.83
CA PRO A 34 -3.42 -5.31 3.09
C PRO A 34 -4.92 -5.55 2.86
N ALA A 35 -5.76 -5.13 3.82
CA ALA A 35 -7.21 -5.29 3.75
C ALA A 35 -7.89 -4.33 2.76
N ASN A 36 -7.36 -3.10 2.59
CA ASN A 36 -7.94 -2.10 1.70
C ASN A 36 -7.24 -2.02 0.33
N TYR A 37 -6.15 -2.76 0.13
CA TYR A 37 -5.43 -2.85 -1.13
C TYR A 37 -6.08 -3.84 -2.11
N LEU A 38 -7.37 -3.63 -2.37
CA LEU A 38 -8.20 -4.51 -3.21
C LEU A 38 -8.23 -4.09 -4.69
N GLY A 39 -7.67 -2.93 -5.03
CA GLY A 39 -7.68 -2.40 -6.40
C GLY A 39 -9.10 -2.22 -6.95
N ARG A 40 -9.34 -2.73 -8.17
CA ARG A 40 -10.66 -2.70 -8.83
C ARG A 40 -11.56 -3.89 -8.48
N ALA A 41 -11.17 -4.76 -7.54
CA ALA A 41 -11.89 -6.00 -7.27
C ALA A 41 -13.39 -5.77 -6.98
N THR A 42 -13.73 -4.74 -6.21
CA THR A 42 -15.13 -4.39 -5.91
C THR A 42 -15.88 -3.93 -7.15
N ALA A 43 -15.30 -3.02 -7.94
CA ALA A 43 -15.89 -2.53 -9.17
C ALA A 43 -16.14 -3.65 -10.19
N MET A 44 -15.21 -4.62 -10.29
CA MET A 44 -15.36 -5.77 -11.18
C MET A 44 -16.54 -6.68 -10.79
N VAL A 45 -16.84 -6.81 -9.49
CA VAL A 45 -18.02 -7.55 -9.02
C VAL A 45 -19.30 -6.80 -9.34
N ASP A 46 -19.29 -5.47 -9.21
CA ASP A 46 -20.45 -4.63 -9.54
C ASP A 46 -20.75 -4.58 -11.05
N GLU A 47 -19.72 -4.62 -11.90
CA GLU A 47 -19.81 -4.64 -13.37
C GLU A 47 -20.32 -5.98 -13.94
N LEU A 48 -20.40 -7.05 -13.14
CA LEU A 48 -20.88 -8.38 -13.57
C LEU A 48 -22.42 -8.50 -13.58
N LYS A 49 -23.14 -7.47 -13.11
CA LYS A 49 -24.62 -7.43 -13.09
C LYS A 49 -25.20 -7.27 -14.50
#